data_AF-A0A438I8U9-F1
#
_entry.id   AF-A0A438I8U9-F1
#
_cell.length_a   1.000
_cell.length_b   1.000
_cell.length_c   1.000
_cell.angle_alpha   90.00
_cell.angle_beta   90.00
_cell.angle_gamma   90.00
#
_symmetry.space_group_name_H-M   'P 1'
#
loop_
_entity.id
_entity.type
_entity.pdbx_description
1 polymer ?
#
loop_
_entity_poly.entity_id
_entity_poly.type
_entity_poly.pdbx_seq_one_letter_code
_entity_poly.pdbx_strand_id
1 'polypeptide(L)'
;MQLLFKLNRPFEVASRGYPFIISFSKALALHERMLPFCMREVWVVTACLALINATASHYNDGFVAPDIEKEFYRIQGNLYSLCRVKFMRLAYLIGYGTEIERSPVNSASLSMLSWPMPAVWPPVPPDASSMVLEKEKASFSILNM
;
A
#
# COMPACT_ATOMS: atom_id res chain seq x y z
N MET A 1 5.92 -10.84 16.46
CA MET A 1 6.54 -9.80 15.62
C MET A 1 7.75 -9.11 16.26
N GLN A 2 7.84 -8.97 17.59
CA GLN A 2 8.99 -8.30 18.25
C GLN A 2 10.36 -8.87 17.85
N LEU A 3 10.48 -10.18 17.62
CA LEU A 3 11.74 -10.83 17.19
C LEU A 3 12.20 -10.42 15.78
N LEU A 4 11.27 -10.10 14.87
CA LEU A 4 11.61 -9.68 13.49
C LEU A 4 12.00 -8.19 13.43
N PHE A 5 11.38 -7.36 14.26
CA PHE A 5 11.82 -5.97 14.45
C PHE A 5 13.23 -5.91 15.07
N LYS A 6 13.55 -6.80 16.01
CA LYS A 6 14.91 -6.94 16.57
C LYS A 6 15.97 -7.35 15.54
N LEU A 7 15.57 -7.97 14.43
CA LEU A 7 16.47 -8.37 13.35
C LEU A 7 16.60 -7.31 12.25
N ASN A 8 15.96 -6.14 12.40
CA ASN A 8 15.96 -5.06 11.42
C ASN A 8 15.51 -5.50 10.01
N ARG A 9 14.50 -6.38 9.93
CA ARG A 9 13.94 -6.90 8.66
C ARG A 9 12.52 -6.36 8.42
N PRO A 10 12.34 -5.06 8.19
CA PRO A 10 11.02 -4.44 8.04
C PRO A 10 10.21 -5.06 6.88
N PHE A 11 10.88 -5.50 5.82
CA PHE A 11 10.26 -6.22 4.71
C PHE A 11 9.52 -7.50 5.15
N GLU A 12 10.16 -8.35 5.95
CA GLU A 12 9.55 -9.61 6.38
C GLU A 12 8.38 -9.41 7.33
N VAL A 13 8.45 -8.34 8.13
CA VAL A 13 7.34 -7.93 8.97
C VAL A 13 6.16 -7.50 8.09
N ALA A 14 6.40 -6.68 7.06
CA ALA A 14 5.36 -6.23 6.13
C ALA A 14 4.75 -7.41 5.35
N SER A 15 5.58 -8.30 4.80
CA SER A 15 5.15 -9.43 3.97
C SER A 15 4.34 -10.47 4.74
N ARG A 16 4.60 -10.64 6.05
CA ARG A 16 3.78 -11.49 6.94
C ARG A 16 2.57 -10.76 7.52
N GLY A 17 2.73 -9.47 7.82
CA GLY A 17 1.69 -8.64 8.43
C GLY A 17 0.52 -8.39 7.49
N TYR A 18 0.77 -8.12 6.21
CA TYR A 18 -0.28 -7.83 5.24
C TYR A 18 -1.28 -9.01 5.05
N PRO A 19 -0.85 -10.26 4.79
CA PRO A 19 -1.76 -11.41 4.73
C PRO A 19 -2.48 -11.70 6.05
N PHE A 20 -1.84 -11.44 7.19
CA PHE A 20 -2.46 -11.56 8.51
C PHE A 20 -3.63 -10.58 8.66
N ILE A 21 -3.43 -9.30 8.32
CA ILE A 21 -4.49 -8.27 8.37
C ILE A 21 -5.69 -8.68 7.50
N ILE A 22 -5.44 -9.17 6.29
CA ILE A 22 -6.50 -9.64 5.39
C ILE A 22 -7.26 -10.82 6.01
N SER A 23 -6.54 -11.83 6.49
CA SER A 23 -7.14 -13.04 7.06
C SER A 23 -7.96 -12.72 8.32
N PHE A 24 -7.42 -11.89 9.20
CA PHE A 24 -8.12 -11.47 10.40
C PHE A 24 -9.32 -10.58 10.08
N SER A 25 -9.23 -9.70 9.09
CA SER A 25 -10.38 -8.92 8.60
C SER A 25 -11.53 -9.81 8.11
N LYS A 26 -11.23 -10.97 7.49
CA LYS A 26 -12.24 -11.97 7.12
C LYS A 26 -12.85 -12.62 8.38
N ALA A 27 -12.02 -12.98 9.36
CA ALA A 27 -12.51 -13.51 10.63
C ALA A 27 -13.42 -12.53 11.38
N LEU A 28 -13.08 -11.22 11.39
CA LEU A 28 -13.93 -10.18 11.97
C LEU A 28 -15.27 -10.06 11.23
N ALA A 29 -15.27 -10.21 9.91
CA ALA A 29 -16.51 -10.20 9.12
C ALA A 29 -17.45 -11.36 9.49
N LEU A 30 -16.91 -12.55 9.77
CA LEU A 30 -17.70 -13.72 10.17
C LEU A 30 -18.40 -13.50 11.52
N HIS A 31 -17.84 -12.66 12.39
CA HIS A 31 -18.34 -12.41 13.74
C HIS A 31 -18.91 -10.99 13.91
N GLU A 32 -19.22 -10.29 12.82
CA GLU A 32 -19.61 -8.87 12.81
C GLU A 32 -20.80 -8.57 13.73
N ARG A 33 -21.74 -9.52 13.87
CA ARG A 33 -22.91 -9.38 14.75
C ARG A 33 -22.60 -9.34 16.25
N MET A 34 -21.46 -9.90 16.66
CA MET A 34 -21.02 -9.93 18.06
C MET A 34 -19.99 -8.86 18.37
N LEU A 35 -19.51 -8.15 17.34
CA LEU A 35 -18.51 -7.12 17.48
C LEU A 35 -19.17 -5.75 17.65
N PRO A 36 -18.48 -4.80 18.31
CA PRO A 36 -18.93 -3.42 18.35
C PRO A 36 -19.10 -2.84 16.94
N PHE A 37 -19.99 -1.86 16.83
CA PHE A 37 -20.24 -1.13 15.58
C PHE A 37 -18.92 -0.65 14.94
N CYS A 38 -18.76 -0.92 13.64
CA CYS A 38 -17.58 -0.57 12.85
C CYS A 38 -16.23 -1.14 13.33
N MET A 39 -16.21 -2.10 14.27
CA MET A 39 -14.97 -2.62 14.84
C MET A 39 -14.00 -3.15 13.78
N ARG A 40 -14.53 -3.82 12.75
CA ARG A 40 -13.71 -4.36 11.65
C ARG A 40 -12.98 -3.26 10.89
N GLU A 41 -13.68 -2.22 10.48
CA GLU A 41 -13.14 -1.11 9.71
C GLU A 41 -12.07 -0.37 10.52
N VAL A 42 -12.38 -0.02 11.77
CA VAL A 42 -11.44 0.66 12.69
C VAL A 42 -10.21 -0.20 12.93
N TRP A 43 -10.38 -1.50 13.17
CA TRP A 43 -9.26 -2.41 13.41
C TRP A 43 -8.34 -2.51 12.19
N VAL A 44 -8.89 -2.66 10.98
CA VAL A 44 -8.07 -2.78 9.76
C VAL A 44 -7.29 -1.49 9.49
N VAL A 45 -7.93 -0.33 9.61
CA VAL A 45 -7.26 0.98 9.44
C VAL A 45 -6.09 1.10 10.43
N THR A 46 -6.36 0.83 11.71
CA THR A 46 -5.36 0.92 12.77
C THR A 46 -4.22 -0.07 12.56
N ALA A 47 -4.52 -1.32 12.19
CA ALA A 47 -3.52 -2.36 11.97
C ALA A 47 -2.62 -2.04 10.75
N CYS A 48 -3.20 -1.56 9.65
CA CYS A 48 -2.43 -1.12 8.49
C CYS A 48 -1.49 0.03 8.84
N LEU A 49 -2.00 1.09 9.47
CA LEU A 49 -1.20 2.26 9.85
C LEU A 49 -0.11 1.90 10.86
N ALA A 50 -0.40 1.05 11.85
CA ALA A 50 0.58 0.57 12.81
C ALA A 50 1.71 -0.22 12.11
N LEU A 51 1.38 -1.09 11.16
CA LEU A 51 2.37 -1.86 10.41
C LEU A 51 3.22 -0.97 9.51
N ILE A 52 2.61 0.01 8.83
CA ILE A 52 3.32 0.98 8.00
C ILE A 52 4.29 1.80 8.85
N ASN A 53 3.81 2.41 9.93
CA ASN A 53 4.63 3.25 10.80
C ASN A 53 5.79 2.46 11.40
N ALA A 54 5.53 1.25 11.89
CA ALA A 54 6.56 0.40 12.45
C ALA A 54 7.61 0.00 11.40
N THR A 55 7.18 -0.38 10.20
CA THR A 55 8.13 -0.78 9.14
C THR A 55 8.91 0.40 8.57
N ALA A 56 8.30 1.58 8.44
CA ALA A 56 8.96 2.81 8.00
C ALA A 56 10.00 3.29 9.02
N SER A 57 9.69 3.24 10.33
CA SER A 57 10.63 3.66 11.38
C SER A 57 11.89 2.80 11.49
N HIS A 58 11.85 1.58 10.94
CA HIS A 58 12.94 0.61 10.95
C HIS A 58 13.52 0.36 9.55
N TYR A 59 13.07 1.10 8.53
CA TYR A 59 13.61 1.00 7.18
C TYR A 59 14.82 1.93 7.04
N ASN A 60 15.99 1.35 6.77
CA ASN A 60 17.20 2.08 6.42
C ASN A 60 17.46 1.91 4.92
N ASP A 61 17.42 3.00 4.17
CA ASP A 61 17.82 3.03 2.75
C ASP A 61 19.24 2.50 2.58
N GLY A 62 19.43 1.58 1.62
CA GLY A 62 20.77 1.17 1.15
C GLY A 62 21.28 -0.21 1.60
N PHE A 63 20.57 -0.97 2.44
CA PHE A 63 20.98 -2.33 2.86
C PHE A 63 20.22 -3.47 2.17
N VAL A 64 19.30 -3.16 1.25
CA VAL A 64 18.33 -4.11 0.70
C VAL A 64 18.50 -4.19 -0.82
N ALA A 65 18.45 -5.41 -1.36
CA ALA A 65 18.52 -5.62 -2.80
C ALA A 65 17.34 -4.91 -3.52
N PRO A 66 17.55 -4.32 -4.72
CA PRO A 66 16.52 -3.53 -5.41
C PRO A 66 15.17 -4.24 -5.60
N ASP A 67 15.18 -5.55 -5.83
CA ASP A 67 13.95 -6.34 -5.99
C ASP A 67 13.14 -6.44 -4.69
N ILE A 68 13.82 -6.55 -3.54
CA ILE A 68 13.17 -6.61 -2.22
C ILE A 68 12.62 -5.23 -1.85
N GLU A 69 13.34 -4.16 -2.20
CA GLU A 69 12.89 -2.79 -2.02
C GLU A 69 11.63 -2.50 -2.84
N LYS A 70 11.61 -2.87 -4.13
CA LYS A 70 10.43 -2.77 -4.98
C LYS A 70 9.22 -3.50 -4.38
N GLU A 71 9.45 -4.72 -3.88
CA GLU A 71 8.40 -5.53 -3.27
C GLU A 71 7.92 -4.95 -1.93
N PHE A 72 8.82 -4.33 -1.15
CA PHE A 72 8.48 -3.62 0.06
C PHE A 72 7.53 -2.45 -0.22
N TYR A 73 7.86 -1.59 -1.17
CA TYR A 73 6.99 -0.48 -1.57
C TYR A 73 5.66 -0.96 -2.15
N ARG A 74 5.65 -2.08 -2.90
CA ARG A 74 4.42 -2.73 -3.36
C ARG A 74 3.51 -3.12 -2.18
N ILE A 75 4.07 -3.72 -1.13
CA ILE A 75 3.32 -4.09 0.08
C ILE A 75 2.82 -2.85 0.83
N GLN A 76 3.63 -1.79 0.93
CA GLN A 76 3.17 -0.53 1.53
C GLN A 76 1.99 0.07 0.76
N GLY A 77 2.07 0.10 -0.58
CA GLY A 77 0.96 0.54 -1.43
C GLY A 77 -0.32 -0.28 -1.21
N ASN A 78 -0.19 -1.60 -1.08
CA ASN A 78 -1.31 -2.48 -0.76
C ASN A 78 -1.91 -2.20 0.63
N LEU A 79 -1.08 -1.94 1.64
CA LEU A 79 -1.53 -1.59 3.00
C LEU A 79 -2.28 -0.26 3.02
N TYR A 80 -1.77 0.76 2.32
CA TYR A 80 -2.45 2.05 2.18
C TYR A 80 -3.78 1.91 1.42
N SER A 81 -3.80 1.14 0.33
CA SER A 81 -5.03 0.87 -0.43
C SER A 81 -6.09 0.18 0.44
N LEU A 82 -5.71 -0.85 1.20
CA LEU A 82 -6.61 -1.55 2.12
C LEU A 82 -7.12 -0.62 3.23
N CYS A 83 -6.23 0.18 3.82
CA CYS A 83 -6.56 1.17 4.83
C CYS A 83 -7.60 2.17 4.28
N ARG A 84 -7.34 2.71 3.09
CA ARG A 84 -8.21 3.66 2.41
C ARG A 84 -9.61 3.10 2.17
N VAL A 85 -9.72 1.88 1.62
CA VAL A 85 -11.03 1.23 1.38
C VAL A 85 -11.82 1.10 2.68
N LYS A 86 -11.16 0.72 3.78
CA LYS A 86 -11.82 0.58 5.08
C LYS A 86 -12.17 1.91 5.73
N PHE A 87 -11.32 2.92 5.57
CA PHE A 87 -11.58 4.27 6.02
C PHE A 87 -12.78 4.90 5.30
N MET A 88 -12.87 4.75 3.98
CA MET A 88 -14.03 5.19 3.21
C MET A 88 -15.31 4.50 3.66
N ARG A 89 -15.28 3.17 3.83
CA ARG A 89 -16.42 2.41 4.34
C ARG A 89 -16.83 2.86 5.74
N LEU A 90 -15.88 3.11 6.63
CA LEU A 90 -16.14 3.68 7.95
C LEU A 90 -16.87 5.01 7.83
N ALA A 91 -16.36 5.94 7.00
CA ALA A 91 -16.99 7.25 6.77
C ALA A 91 -18.44 7.13 6.32
N TYR A 92 -18.76 6.20 5.41
CA TYR A 92 -20.15 5.92 5.04
C TYR A 92 -21.00 5.43 6.21
N LEU A 93 -20.47 4.51 7.03
CA LEU A 93 -21.19 3.96 8.18
C LEU A 93 -21.50 5.03 9.25
N ILE A 94 -20.62 6.03 9.41
CA ILE A 94 -20.82 7.14 10.35
C ILE A 94 -21.52 8.37 9.74
N GLY A 95 -21.97 8.30 8.48
CA GLY A 95 -22.73 9.36 7.82
C GLY A 95 -21.90 10.46 7.13
N TYR A 96 -20.58 10.35 7.11
CA TYR A 96 -19.66 11.34 6.51
C TYR A 96 -19.15 10.97 5.10
N GLY A 97 -19.61 9.85 4.52
CA GLY A 97 -19.08 9.32 3.26
C GLY A 97 -19.15 10.28 2.06
N THR A 98 -20.22 11.07 1.94
CA THR A 98 -20.40 12.03 0.85
C THR A 98 -19.52 13.27 0.98
N GLU A 99 -19.20 13.68 2.20
CA GLU A 99 -18.33 14.82 2.49
C GLU A 99 -16.86 14.45 2.30
N ILE A 100 -16.49 13.23 2.70
CA ILE A 100 -15.12 12.76 2.64
C ILE A 100 -14.63 12.65 1.19
N GLU A 101 -15.47 12.27 0.24
CA GLU A 101 -15.12 12.21 -1.19
C GLU A 101 -14.92 13.59 -1.82
N ARG A 102 -15.53 14.63 -1.24
CA ARG A 102 -15.46 16.02 -1.74
C ARG A 102 -14.31 16.82 -1.14
N SER A 103 -13.57 16.27 -0.18
CA SER A 103 -12.40 16.93 0.39
C SER A 103 -11.27 17.02 -0.65
N PRO A 104 -10.63 18.20 -0.84
CA PRO A 104 -9.53 18.39 -1.80
C PRO A 104 -8.37 17.40 -1.60
N VAL A 105 -8.11 17.01 -0.35
CA VAL A 105 -7.06 16.03 0.01
C VAL A 105 -7.43 14.61 -0.42
N ASN A 106 -8.72 14.30 -0.44
CA ASN A 106 -9.23 13.02 -0.90
C ASN A 106 -9.36 12.94 -2.41
N SER A 107 -9.59 14.04 -3.13
CA SER A 107 -9.56 14.05 -4.61
C SER A 107 -8.19 13.61 -5.15
N ALA A 108 -7.09 14.09 -4.54
CA ALA A 108 -5.72 13.67 -4.87
C ALA A 108 -5.44 12.20 -4.50
N SER A 109 -5.97 11.73 -3.36
CA SER A 109 -5.86 10.33 -2.92
C SER A 109 -6.81 9.38 -3.67
N LEU A 110 -7.90 9.89 -4.26
CA LEU A 110 -8.86 9.19 -5.14
C LEU A 110 -8.29 9.09 -6.56
N SER A 111 -7.47 10.04 -7.01
CA SER A 111 -6.69 9.90 -8.24
C SER A 111 -5.56 8.86 -8.13
N MET A 112 -5.30 8.32 -6.94
CA MET A 112 -4.44 7.14 -6.73
C MET A 112 -5.22 5.82 -6.86
N LEU A 113 -6.38 5.80 -7.53
CA LEU A 113 -6.81 4.58 -8.22
C LEU A 113 -5.62 4.07 -9.04
N SER A 114 -5.43 2.74 -9.09
CA SER A 114 -4.39 2.15 -9.93
C SER A 114 -4.44 2.82 -11.29
N TRP A 115 -3.43 3.63 -11.61
CA TRP A 115 -3.35 4.33 -12.88
C TRP A 115 -3.67 3.28 -13.93
N PRO A 116 -4.64 3.51 -14.84
CA PRO A 116 -4.96 2.52 -15.85
C PRO A 116 -3.65 2.18 -16.53
N MET A 117 -3.16 0.95 -16.31
CA MET A 117 -1.90 0.52 -16.89
C MET A 117 -2.15 0.56 -18.39
N PRO A 118 -1.53 1.48 -19.13
CA PRO A 118 -1.78 1.55 -20.55
C PRO A 118 -1.27 0.23 -21.14
N ALA A 119 -2.02 -0.36 -22.06
CA ALA A 119 -1.60 -1.59 -22.73
C ALA A 119 -0.22 -1.42 -23.41
N VAL A 120 0.12 -0.17 -23.77
CA VAL A 120 1.43 0.25 -24.28
C VAL A 120 1.77 1.60 -23.63
N TRP A 121 2.95 1.72 -23.03
CA TRP A 121 3.44 3.01 -22.53
C TRP A 121 3.64 3.98 -23.70
N PRO A 122 3.29 5.28 -23.56
CA PRO A 122 3.63 6.27 -24.58
C PRO A 122 5.15 6.32 -24.80
N PRO A 123 5.59 6.57 -26.04
CA PRO A 123 7.00 6.66 -26.37
C PRO A 123 7.66 7.82 -25.60
N VAL A 124 8.94 7.64 -25.27
CA VAL A 124 9.72 8.68 -24.58
C VAL A 124 9.80 9.94 -25.47
N PRO A 125 9.53 11.14 -24.91
CA PRO A 125 9.64 12.39 -25.65
C PRO A 125 11.04 12.61 -26.24
N PRO A 126 11.17 13.25 -27.41
CA PRO A 126 12.47 13.48 -28.06
C PRO A 126 13.39 14.44 -27.29
N ASP A 127 12.85 15.20 -26.33
CA ASP A 127 13.56 16.10 -25.42
C ASP A 127 13.86 15.48 -24.04
N ALA A 128 13.63 14.17 -23.88
CA ALA A 128 13.89 13.49 -22.62
C ALA A 128 15.38 13.51 -22.24
N SER A 129 15.65 13.68 -20.95
CA SER A 129 17.01 13.65 -20.41
C SER A 129 17.72 12.31 -20.67
N SER A 130 19.05 12.33 -20.79
CA SER A 130 19.87 11.13 -21.01
C SER A 130 19.64 10.03 -19.97
N MET A 131 19.38 10.42 -18.73
CA MET A 131 19.08 9.50 -17.62
C MET A 131 17.78 8.71 -17.83
N VAL A 132 16.78 9.31 -18.50
CA VAL A 132 15.51 8.64 -18.82
C VAL A 132 15.71 7.64 -19.97
N LEU A 133 16.51 7.99 -20.97
CA LEU A 133 16.88 7.08 -22.07
C LEU A 133 17.67 5.86 -21.58
N GLU A 134 18.60 6.03 -20.64
CA GLU A 134 19.37 4.92 -20.08
C GLU A 134 18.48 3.94 -19.30
N LYS A 135 17.51 4.49 -18.55
CA LYS A 135 16.56 3.70 -17.75
C LYS A 135 15.56 2.92 -18.62
N GLU A 136 15.16 3.48 -19.75
CA GLU A 136 14.33 2.78 -20.75
C GLU A 136 15.08 1.60 -21.37
N LYS A 137 16.34 1.78 -21.77
CA LYS A 137 17.19 0.72 -22.36
C LYS A 137 17.40 -0.47 -21.41
N ALA A 138 17.61 -0.20 -20.11
CA ALA A 138 17.73 -1.23 -19.08
C ALA A 138 16.42 -2.02 -18.87
N SER A 139 15.27 -1.36 -19.03
CA SER A 139 13.96 -2.00 -18.87
C SER A 139 13.63 -2.94 -20.05
N PHE A 140 14.01 -2.56 -21.27
CA PHE A 140 13.83 -3.38 -22.47
C PHE A 140 14.71 -4.64 -22.50
N SER A 141 15.89 -4.59 -21.88
CA SER A 141 16.81 -5.73 -21.85
C SER A 141 16.36 -6.83 -20.86
N ILE A 142 15.58 -6.48 -19.84
CA ILE A 142 15.01 -7.42 -18.86
C ILE A 142 13.79 -8.18 -19.43
N LEU A 143 13.08 -7.60 -20.41
CA LEU A 143 11.89 -8.19 -21.04
C LEU A 143 12.20 -9.21 -22.15
N ASN A 144 13.44 -9.28 -22.60
CA ASN A 144 13.89 -10.16 -23.70
C ASN A 144 14.82 -11.30 -23.22
N MET A 145 14.79 -11.62 -21.92
CA MET A 145 15.53 -12.73 -21.30
C MET A 145 14.54 -13.65 -20.58
#